data_AF-A0A950FCD0-F1
#
_entry.id   AF-A0A950FCD0-F1
#
_cell.length_a   1.000
_cell.length_b   1.000
_cell.length_c   1.000
_cell.angle_alpha   90.00
_cell.angle_beta   90.00
_cell.angle_gamma   90.00
#
_symmetry.space_group_name_H-M   'P 1'
#
loop_
_entity.id
_entity.type
_entity.pdbx_description
1 polymer ?
#
loop_
_entity_poly.entity_id
_entity_poly.type
_entity_poly.pdbx_seq_one_letter_code
_entity_poly.pdbx_strand_id
1 'polypeptide(L)'
;MHSIERREVMKAIASLFALFLVAASSHAEGINDYRARSIYCLLTDRFNPHMPYSPYVDPEYPDATNSVNCFVKVCTQEQQWRSYWGGDILGLIQKLDYLQDLSISAVWVTPLMEN
;
A
#
# COMPACT_ATOMS: atom_id res chain seq x y z
N MET A 1 -40.76 -42.49 16.58
CA MET A 1 -39.46 -42.66 15.89
C MET A 1 -39.03 -41.40 15.12
N HIS A 2 -39.91 -40.78 14.34
CA HIS A 2 -39.60 -39.61 13.49
C HIS A 2 -39.15 -38.32 14.23
N SER A 3 -39.48 -38.16 15.52
CA SER A 3 -39.07 -37.00 16.33
C SER A 3 -37.62 -37.07 16.82
N ILE A 4 -37.01 -38.26 16.88
CA ILE A 4 -35.65 -38.45 17.39
C ILE A 4 -34.65 -38.12 16.28
N GLU A 5 -34.93 -38.57 15.06
CA GLU A 5 -34.14 -38.27 13.85
C GLU A 5 -33.99 -36.77 13.61
N ARG A 6 -35.07 -35.98 13.78
CA ARG A 6 -35.02 -34.52 13.65
C ARG A 6 -34.14 -33.84 14.70
N ARG A 7 -33.99 -34.42 15.90
CA ARG A 7 -33.11 -33.87 16.95
C ARG A 7 -31.64 -34.14 16.63
N GLU A 8 -31.32 -35.31 16.09
CA GLU A 8 -29.95 -35.68 15.73
C GLU A 8 -29.45 -34.90 14.51
N VAL A 9 -30.30 -34.68 13.49
CA VAL A 9 -29.99 -33.83 12.34
C VAL A 9 -29.73 -32.38 12.77
N MET A 10 -30.54 -31.86 13.71
CA MET A 10 -30.38 -30.49 14.19
C MET A 10 -29.10 -30.30 15.02
N LYS A 11 -28.68 -31.32 15.78
CA LYS A 11 -27.38 -31.35 16.46
C LYS A 11 -26.22 -31.43 15.46
N ALA A 12 -26.33 -32.24 14.42
CA ALA A 12 -25.29 -32.35 13.39
C ALA A 12 -25.09 -31.03 12.64
N ILE A 13 -26.18 -30.34 12.29
CA ILE A 13 -26.13 -29.01 11.66
C ILE A 13 -25.53 -27.98 12.62
N ALA A 14 -25.93 -27.98 13.89
CA ALA A 14 -25.36 -27.08 14.90
C ALA A 14 -23.84 -27.32 15.11
N SER A 15 -23.40 -28.58 15.13
CA SER A 15 -21.99 -28.95 15.24
C SER A 15 -21.19 -28.56 14.00
N LEU A 16 -21.75 -28.72 12.80
CA LEU A 16 -21.10 -28.31 11.54
C LEU A 16 -20.96 -26.79 11.46
N PHE A 17 -21.97 -26.05 11.93
CA PHE A 17 -21.95 -24.60 12.02
C PHE A 17 -20.94 -24.10 13.06
N ALA A 18 -20.86 -24.76 14.22
CA ALA A 18 -19.85 -24.47 15.24
C ALA A 18 -18.43 -24.74 14.75
N LEU A 19 -18.21 -25.81 13.97
CA LEU A 19 -16.91 -26.12 13.37
C LEU A 19 -16.49 -25.06 12.34
N PHE A 20 -17.45 -24.52 11.58
CA PHE A 20 -17.21 -23.42 10.63
C PHE A 20 -16.85 -22.11 11.34
N LEU A 21 -17.46 -21.81 12.49
CA LEU A 21 -17.12 -20.62 13.29
C LEU A 21 -15.70 -20.68 13.87
N VAL A 22 -15.23 -21.84 14.29
CA VAL A 22 -13.89 -22.00 14.90
C VAL A 22 -12.78 -21.83 13.84
N ALA A 23 -12.98 -22.33 12.62
CA ALA A 23 -12.00 -22.22 11.54
C ALA A 23 -11.76 -20.77 11.06
N ALA A 24 -12.73 -19.88 11.21
CA ALA A 24 -12.62 -18.49 10.77
C ALA A 24 -11.67 -17.64 11.62
N SER A 25 -11.32 -18.07 12.85
CA SER A 25 -10.55 -17.25 13.80
C SER A 25 -9.04 -17.22 13.55
N SER A 26 -8.50 -18.02 12.63
CA SER A 26 -7.05 -18.17 12.41
C SER A 26 -6.39 -17.12 11.49
N HIS A 27 -7.15 -16.15 10.95
CA HIS A 27 -6.64 -15.24 9.91
C HIS A 27 -6.27 -13.83 10.40
N ALA A 28 -6.28 -13.56 11.72
CA ALA A 28 -6.11 -12.20 12.25
C ALA A 28 -4.70 -11.86 12.78
N GLU A 29 -3.79 -12.82 12.90
CA GLU A 29 -2.48 -12.59 13.56
C GLU A 29 -1.42 -11.95 12.64
N GLY A 30 -1.56 -12.10 11.32
CA GLY A 30 -0.56 -11.66 10.34
C GLY A 30 -0.43 -10.14 10.13
N ILE A 31 -1.45 -9.35 10.50
CA ILE A 31 -1.41 -7.88 10.30
C ILE A 31 -0.43 -7.21 11.30
N ASN A 32 -0.29 -7.78 12.51
CA ASN A 32 0.50 -7.18 13.59
C ASN A 32 1.95 -7.67 13.65
N ASP A 33 2.29 -8.80 13.03
CA ASP A 33 3.68 -9.29 12.96
C ASP A 33 4.41 -8.73 11.73
N TYR A 34 5.35 -7.81 11.94
CA TYR A 34 6.13 -7.20 10.86
C TYR A 34 7.00 -8.22 10.09
N ARG A 35 7.36 -9.34 10.72
CA ARG A 35 8.18 -10.40 10.09
C ARG A 35 7.42 -11.12 8.97
N ALA A 36 6.09 -11.05 9.00
CA ALA A 36 5.22 -11.60 7.96
C ALA A 36 4.95 -10.61 6.81
N ARG A 37 5.54 -9.40 6.82
CA ARG A 37 5.27 -8.36 5.83
C ARG A 37 6.34 -8.31 4.74
N SER A 38 5.90 -8.11 3.51
CA SER A 38 6.76 -7.71 2.40
C SER A 38 6.86 -6.19 2.42
N ILE A 39 8.05 -5.67 2.73
CA ILE A 39 8.31 -4.23 2.87
C ILE A 39 8.89 -3.68 1.57
N TYR A 40 8.27 -2.63 1.02
CA TYR A 40 8.81 -1.87 -0.11
C TYR A 40 9.43 -0.56 0.40
N CYS A 41 10.75 -0.46 0.33
CA CYS A 41 11.47 0.77 0.64
C CYS A 41 11.49 1.66 -0.62
N LEU A 42 10.86 2.82 -0.55
CA LEU A 42 10.78 3.77 -1.65
C LEU A 42 11.32 5.14 -1.27
N LEU A 43 11.92 5.79 -2.26
CA LEU A 43 12.28 7.20 -2.22
C LEU A 43 11.07 7.98 -2.71
N THR A 44 10.39 8.71 -1.82
CA THR A 44 9.11 9.37 -2.13
C THR A 44 9.22 10.28 -3.36
N ASP A 45 10.26 11.11 -3.38
CA ASP A 45 10.57 12.03 -4.50
C ASP A 45 10.77 11.33 -5.85
N ARG A 46 11.19 10.05 -5.83
CA ARG A 46 11.58 9.28 -7.02
C ARG A 46 10.56 8.22 -7.43
N PHE A 47 9.48 8.07 -6.67
CA PHE A 47 8.54 6.99 -6.88
C PHE A 47 7.45 7.35 -7.91
N ASN A 48 6.62 8.35 -7.59
CA ASN A 48 5.53 8.77 -8.46
C ASN A 48 5.06 10.19 -8.07
N PRO A 49 4.94 11.14 -9.01
CA PRO A 49 4.28 12.41 -8.73
C PRO A 49 2.76 12.24 -8.80
N HIS A 50 2.02 13.02 -8.03
CA HIS A 50 0.57 13.05 -8.18
C HIS A 50 0.17 13.65 -9.53
N MET A 51 -0.97 13.18 -10.03
CA MET A 51 -1.65 13.78 -11.18
C MET A 51 -2.93 14.51 -10.70
N PRO A 52 -3.26 15.70 -11.26
CA PRO A 52 -2.48 16.46 -12.26
C PRO A 52 -1.11 16.92 -11.71
N TYR A 53 -0.09 16.94 -12.55
CA TYR A 53 1.29 17.21 -12.11
C TYR A 53 1.44 18.63 -11.55
N SER A 54 1.70 18.72 -10.25
CA SER A 54 1.92 19.97 -9.53
C SER A 54 2.92 19.75 -8.39
N PRO A 55 4.23 19.59 -8.68
CA PRO A 55 5.22 19.37 -7.65
C PRO A 55 5.30 20.57 -6.70
N TYR A 56 5.67 20.32 -5.45
CA TYR A 56 6.02 21.40 -4.53
C TYR A 56 7.25 22.15 -5.06
N VAL A 57 7.18 23.48 -5.05
CA VAL A 57 8.29 24.36 -5.37
C VAL A 57 8.49 25.26 -4.17
N ASP A 58 9.67 25.18 -3.58
CA ASP A 58 10.03 26.00 -2.44
C ASP A 58 10.17 27.47 -2.88
N PRO A 59 9.47 28.43 -2.23
CA PRO A 59 9.60 29.85 -2.58
C PRO A 59 10.98 30.45 -2.30
N GLU A 60 11.71 29.93 -1.31
CA GLU A 60 13.07 30.35 -0.95
C GLU A 60 14.12 29.70 -1.87
N TYR A 61 13.86 28.47 -2.32
CA TYR A 61 14.74 27.69 -3.19
C TYR A 61 14.03 27.18 -4.47
N PRO A 62 13.60 28.07 -5.37
CA PRO A 62 12.80 27.68 -6.54
C PRO A 62 13.55 26.76 -7.52
N ASP A 63 14.88 26.83 -7.54
CA ASP A 63 15.74 25.98 -8.39
C ASP A 63 16.03 24.60 -7.78
N ALA A 64 15.55 24.34 -6.56
CA ALA A 64 15.73 23.04 -5.90
C ALA A 64 14.86 21.95 -6.54
N THR A 65 13.74 22.31 -7.18
CA THR A 65 12.88 21.38 -7.93
C THR A 65 13.27 21.40 -9.41
N ASN A 66 13.27 20.23 -10.05
CA ASN A 66 13.59 20.10 -11.48
C ASN A 66 12.66 21.00 -12.32
N SER A 67 13.26 21.79 -13.21
CA SER A 67 12.50 22.55 -14.22
C SER A 67 11.99 21.67 -15.37
N VAL A 68 12.64 20.52 -15.58
CA VAL A 68 12.28 19.48 -16.53
C VAL A 68 12.34 18.14 -15.82
N ASN A 69 11.23 17.41 -15.80
CA ASN A 69 11.14 16.11 -15.16
C ASN A 69 10.57 15.04 -16.12
N CYS A 70 11.18 13.85 -16.11
CA CYS A 70 10.84 12.72 -16.96
C CYS A 70 9.54 12.02 -16.59
N PHE A 71 8.91 12.34 -15.46
CA PHE A 71 7.54 11.91 -15.15
C PHE A 71 6.50 12.53 -16.09
N VAL A 72 6.74 13.75 -16.58
CA VAL A 72 5.77 14.49 -17.42
C VAL A 72 6.28 14.83 -18.82
N LYS A 73 7.57 14.65 -19.07
CA LYS A 73 8.15 14.79 -20.42
C LYS A 73 8.84 13.49 -20.80
N VAL A 74 8.74 13.11 -22.07
CA VAL A 74 9.45 11.94 -22.59
C VAL A 74 10.96 12.24 -22.57
N CYS A 75 11.71 11.51 -21.75
CA CYS A 75 13.17 11.51 -21.76
C CYS A 75 13.74 10.14 -21.38
N THR A 76 14.98 9.89 -21.80
CA THR A 76 15.72 8.66 -21.49
C THR A 76 16.49 8.74 -20.19
N GLN A 77 16.79 9.95 -19.71
CA GLN A 77 17.57 10.17 -18.50
C GLN A 77 17.27 11.53 -17.88
N GLU A 78 17.17 11.56 -16.56
CA GLU A 78 17.12 12.80 -15.77
C GLU A 78 18.45 13.53 -15.79
N GLN A 79 18.42 14.85 -15.85
CA GLN A 79 19.64 15.67 -15.90
C GLN A 79 19.99 16.26 -14.53
N GLN A 80 18.97 16.64 -13.76
CA GLN A 80 19.11 17.27 -12.45
C GLN A 80 18.96 16.22 -11.34
N TRP A 81 19.98 15.38 -11.14
CA TRP A 81 19.92 14.25 -10.19
C TRP A 81 19.84 14.63 -8.71
N ARG A 82 20.27 15.86 -8.36
CA ARG A 82 20.35 16.35 -6.97
C ARG A 82 19.24 17.34 -6.61
N SER A 83 18.31 17.56 -7.53
CA SER A 83 17.12 18.37 -7.33
C SER A 83 15.91 17.46 -7.05
N TYR A 84 14.83 18.03 -6.53
CA TYR A 84 13.55 17.33 -6.33
C TYR A 84 12.92 17.02 -7.69
N TRP A 85 12.47 15.79 -7.86
CA TRP A 85 11.83 15.30 -9.09
C TRP A 85 10.31 15.46 -9.03
N GLY A 86 9.76 15.62 -7.83
CA GLY A 86 8.36 15.96 -7.63
C GLY A 86 7.47 14.77 -7.29
N GLY A 87 8.05 13.61 -6.98
CA GLY A 87 7.31 12.54 -6.33
C GLY A 87 6.84 12.94 -4.93
N ASP A 88 5.65 12.53 -4.55
CA ASP A 88 5.04 12.96 -3.28
C ASP A 88 4.05 11.94 -2.70
N ILE A 89 3.48 12.26 -1.54
CA ILE A 89 2.56 11.36 -0.82
C ILE A 89 1.27 11.13 -1.61
N LEU A 90 0.76 12.13 -2.31
CA LEU A 90 -0.43 11.98 -3.15
C LEU A 90 -0.15 11.03 -4.32
N GLY A 91 1.02 11.13 -4.95
CA GLY A 91 1.47 10.22 -5.99
C GLY A 91 1.69 8.80 -5.49
N LEU A 92 2.19 8.63 -4.26
CA LEU A 92 2.27 7.32 -3.61
C LEU A 92 0.88 6.71 -3.39
N ILE A 93 -0.08 7.49 -2.87
CA ILE A 93 -1.46 7.03 -2.64
C ILE A 93 -2.09 6.53 -3.95
N GLN A 94 -1.84 7.23 -5.08
CA GLN A 94 -2.32 6.83 -6.41
C GLN A 94 -1.72 5.50 -6.92
N LYS A 95 -0.73 4.93 -6.24
CA LYS A 95 -0.06 3.67 -6.61
C LYS A 95 -0.20 2.58 -5.54
N LEU A 96 -1.07 2.74 -4.56
CA LEU A 96 -1.30 1.70 -3.56
C LEU A 96 -1.82 0.40 -4.19
N ASP A 97 -2.68 0.48 -5.21
CA ASP A 97 -3.16 -0.71 -5.94
C ASP A 97 -2.01 -1.45 -6.63
N TYR A 98 -1.07 -0.71 -7.25
CA TYR A 98 0.14 -1.29 -7.84
C TYR A 98 1.00 -2.03 -6.79
N LEU A 99 1.16 -1.44 -5.60
CA LEU A 99 1.90 -2.08 -4.51
C LEU A 99 1.15 -3.31 -3.97
N GLN A 100 -0.17 -3.24 -3.90
CA GLN A 100 -1.01 -4.37 -3.49
C GLN A 100 -0.94 -5.53 -4.50
N ASP A 101 -0.96 -5.25 -5.79
CA ASP A 101 -0.80 -6.25 -6.86
C ASP A 101 0.57 -6.95 -6.80
N LEU A 102 1.60 -6.23 -6.35
CA LEU A 102 2.93 -6.79 -6.04
C LEU A 102 2.98 -7.57 -4.72
N SER A 103 1.85 -7.72 -4.02
CA SER A 103 1.77 -8.35 -2.69
C SER A 103 2.66 -7.67 -1.65
N ILE A 104 2.89 -6.35 -1.79
CA ILE A 104 3.51 -5.53 -0.76
C ILE A 104 2.48 -5.26 0.33
N SER A 105 2.89 -5.48 1.58
CA SER A 105 2.02 -5.29 2.74
C SER A 105 2.52 -4.22 3.71
N ALA A 106 3.69 -3.63 3.46
CA ALA A 106 4.19 -2.46 4.18
C ALA A 106 5.03 -1.56 3.25
N VAL A 107 4.95 -0.26 3.47
CA VAL A 107 5.76 0.73 2.74
C VAL A 107 6.67 1.43 3.73
N TRP A 108 7.96 1.50 3.40
CA TRP A 108 8.93 2.35 4.08
C TRP A 108 9.30 3.50 3.16
N VAL A 109 9.03 4.72 3.60
CA VAL A 109 9.27 5.96 2.84
C VAL A 109 10.44 6.75 3.39
N THR A 110 11.05 7.60 2.55
CA THR A 110 12.00 8.63 2.98
C THR A 110 11.34 9.62 3.97
N PRO A 111 12.12 10.37 4.79
CA PRO A 111 11.58 11.34 5.73
C PRO A 111 10.57 12.32 5.10
N LEU A 112 9.49 12.61 5.82
CA LEU A 112 8.35 13.42 5.33
C LEU A 112 8.27 14.81 5.96
N MET A 113 9.19 15.12 6.88
CA MET A 113 9.22 16.42 7.54
C MET A 113 9.91 17.45 6.62
N GLU A 114 9.79 18.71 6.99
CA GLU A 114 10.60 19.79 6.39
C GLU A 114 12.09 19.44 6.52
N ASN A 115 12.81 19.55 5.40
CA ASN A 115 14.21 19.16 5.25
C ASN A 115 15.16 20.35 5.39
#